data_AF-A0A317FDF0-F1
#
_entry.id   AF-A0A317FDF0-F1
#
_cell.length_a   1.000
_cell.length_b   1.000
_cell.length_c   1.000
_cell.angle_alpha   90.00
_cell.angle_beta   90.00
_cell.angle_gamma   90.00
#
_symmetry.space_group_name_H-M   'P 1'
#
loop_
_entity.id
_entity.type
_entity.pdbx_description
1 polymer ?
#
loop_
_entity_poly.entity_id
_entity_poly.type
_entity_poly.pdbx_seq_one_letter_code
_entity_poly.pdbx_strand_id
1 'polypeptide(L)'
;MLEKPDGPDLLATAREVLLKELLPALPPDKVFAARMVANAMAIAAREAQADTAAVPARDLAQLSREIRAGRHDPGTPTHDAMRTWLRDYARLRAGVSAPKALG
;
A
#
# COMPACT_ATOMS: atom_id res chain seq x y z
N MET A 1 -14.49 -6.60 14.92
CA MET A 1 -13.57 -5.59 15.52
C MET A 1 -13.85 -5.59 17.00
N LEU A 2 -12.85 -5.86 17.85
CA LEU A 2 -13.07 -6.10 19.29
C LEU A 2 -13.36 -4.78 20.03
N GLU A 3 -12.39 -3.86 20.12
CA GLU A 3 -12.58 -2.50 20.65
C GLU A 3 -11.54 -1.55 20.03
N LYS A 4 -11.82 -0.24 20.10
CA LYS A 4 -10.88 0.82 19.70
C LYS A 4 -10.04 1.27 20.91
N PRO A 5 -8.81 1.79 20.69
CA PRO A 5 -8.13 1.92 19.39
C PRO A 5 -7.66 0.56 18.87
N ASP A 6 -7.82 0.34 17.56
CA ASP A 6 -7.32 -0.85 16.87
C ASP A 6 -5.87 -0.68 16.40
N GLY A 7 -5.30 -1.72 15.76
CA GLY A 7 -3.90 -1.69 15.30
C GLY A 7 -3.54 -0.48 14.42
N PRO A 8 -4.32 -0.16 13.37
CA PRO A 8 -4.14 1.07 12.60
C PRO A 8 -4.20 2.36 13.43
N ASP A 9 -5.17 2.47 14.34
CA ASP A 9 -5.30 3.63 15.23
C ASP A 9 -4.04 3.78 16.12
N LEU A 10 -3.54 2.69 16.70
CA LEU A 10 -2.31 2.68 17.51
C LEU A 10 -1.06 3.08 16.71
N LEU A 11 -0.93 2.60 15.46
CA LEU A 11 0.17 2.99 14.58
C LEU A 11 0.10 4.48 14.22
N ALA A 12 -1.10 5.03 14.03
CA ALA A 12 -1.30 6.44 13.77
C ALA A 12 -0.86 7.30 14.97
N THR A 13 -1.28 6.93 16.19
CA THR A 13 -0.88 7.62 17.42
C THR A 13 0.63 7.54 17.65
N ALA A 14 1.23 6.36 17.52
CA ALA A 14 2.68 6.17 17.70
C ALA A 14 3.49 7.03 16.70
N ARG A 15 3.04 7.09 15.45
CA ARG A 15 3.65 7.93 14.42
C ARG A 15 3.54 9.42 14.74
N GLU A 16 2.42 9.86 15.28
CA GLU A 16 2.21 11.25 15.67
C GLU A 16 3.17 11.67 16.78
N VAL A 17 3.26 10.88 17.86
CA VAL A 17 4.20 11.09 18.96
C VAL A 17 5.64 11.11 18.43
N LEU A 18 6.01 10.15 17.58
CA LEU A 18 7.34 10.10 16.97
C LEU A 18 7.68 11.38 16.20
N LEU A 19 6.76 11.90 15.39
CA LEU A 19 7.02 13.07 14.55
C LEU A 19 6.96 14.41 15.30
N LYS A 20 6.04 14.54 16.25
CA LYS A 20 5.77 15.82 16.93
C LYS A 20 6.59 16.00 18.19
N GLU A 21 6.85 14.93 18.93
CA GLU A 21 7.49 15.00 20.25
C GLU A 21 8.92 14.48 20.21
N LEU A 22 9.13 13.28 19.65
CA LEU A 22 10.44 12.64 19.69
C LEU A 22 11.40 13.23 18.64
N LEU A 23 10.95 13.39 17.40
CA LEU A 23 11.79 13.84 16.29
C LEU A 23 12.52 15.17 16.56
N PRO A 24 11.89 16.22 17.13
CA PRO A 24 12.58 17.48 17.45
C PRO A 24 13.68 17.34 18.51
N ALA A 25 13.59 16.33 19.38
CA ALA A 25 14.56 16.07 20.44
C ALA A 25 15.71 15.13 20.02
N LEU A 26 15.63 14.54 18.82
CA LEU A 26 16.63 13.61 18.34
C LEU A 26 17.90 14.30 17.83
N PRO A 27 19.08 13.68 18.00
CA PRO A 27 20.30 14.10 17.32
C PRO A 27 20.12 14.18 15.79
N PRO A 28 20.82 15.10 15.09
CA PRO A 28 20.67 15.29 13.64
C PRO A 28 20.88 14.02 12.80
N ASP A 29 21.78 13.13 13.20
CA ASP A 29 22.07 11.87 12.50
C ASP A 29 20.92 10.85 12.60
N LYS A 30 19.97 11.03 13.53
CA LYS A 30 18.80 10.16 13.69
C LYS A 30 17.54 10.68 13.01
N VAL A 31 17.52 11.93 12.56
CA VAL A 31 16.34 12.57 11.94
C VAL A 31 15.84 11.79 10.74
N PHE A 32 16.75 11.35 9.86
CA PHE A 32 16.37 10.54 8.70
C PHE A 32 15.75 9.21 9.09
N ALA A 33 16.38 8.49 10.03
CA ALA A 33 15.91 7.20 10.50
C ALA A 33 14.50 7.31 11.13
N ALA A 34 14.28 8.32 11.97
CA ALA A 34 12.97 8.56 12.59
C ALA A 34 11.88 8.89 11.55
N ARG A 35 12.19 9.68 10.52
CA ARG A 35 11.25 9.93 9.40
C ARG A 35 10.96 8.67 8.59
N MET A 36 11.96 7.81 8.38
CA MET A 36 11.80 6.52 7.70
C MET A 36 10.88 5.58 8.51
N VAL A 37 11.07 5.48 9.83
CA VAL A 37 10.18 4.73 10.73
C VAL A 37 8.75 5.28 10.68
N ALA A 38 8.58 6.59 10.77
CA ALA A 38 7.27 7.22 10.66
C ALA A 38 6.58 6.93 9.32
N ASN A 39 7.35 6.83 8.23
CA ASN A 39 6.80 6.46 6.92
C ASN A 39 6.37 4.98 6.90
N ALA A 40 7.18 4.07 7.45
CA ALA A 40 6.85 2.65 7.55
C ALA A 40 5.58 2.41 8.39
N MET A 41 5.44 3.09 9.53
CA MET A 41 4.21 3.04 10.35
C MET A 41 2.98 3.45 9.55
N ALA A 42 3.08 4.50 8.73
CA ALA A 42 1.96 4.96 7.91
C ALA A 42 1.59 3.96 6.81
N ILE A 43 2.58 3.29 6.21
CA ILE A 43 2.35 2.22 5.23
C ILE A 43 1.63 1.05 5.89
N ALA A 44 2.14 0.56 7.03
CA ALA A 44 1.54 -0.55 7.77
C ALA A 44 0.09 -0.25 8.22
N ALA A 45 -0.19 0.97 8.68
CA ALA A 45 -1.54 1.38 9.03
C ALA A 45 -2.49 1.32 7.82
N ARG A 46 -2.04 1.78 6.63
CA ARG A 46 -2.83 1.69 5.39
C ARG A 46 -2.98 0.27 4.89
N GLU A 47 -1.95 -0.58 5.03
CA GLU A 47 -2.05 -2.00 4.68
C GLU A 47 -3.14 -2.69 5.48
N ALA A 48 -3.20 -2.44 6.79
CA ALA A 48 -4.20 -3.01 7.67
C ALA A 48 -5.63 -2.47 7.42
N GLN A 49 -5.75 -1.29 6.81
CA GLN A 49 -7.04 -0.68 6.43
C GLN A 49 -7.44 -0.97 4.97
N ALA A 50 -6.51 -1.42 4.13
CA ALA A 50 -6.77 -1.67 2.73
C ALA A 50 -7.75 -2.83 2.58
N ASP A 51 -8.85 -2.59 1.85
CA ASP A 51 -9.77 -3.66 1.50
C ASP A 51 -9.16 -4.53 0.40
N THR A 52 -8.40 -5.53 0.81
CA THR A 52 -7.80 -6.50 -0.11
C THR A 52 -8.82 -7.46 -0.73
N ALA A 53 -10.06 -7.50 -0.23
CA ALA A 53 -11.12 -8.31 -0.81
C ALA A 53 -11.76 -7.63 -2.05
N ALA A 54 -11.61 -6.32 -2.20
CA ALA A 54 -12.12 -5.56 -3.34
C ALA A 54 -11.49 -5.95 -4.69
N VAL A 55 -10.28 -6.53 -4.69
CA VAL A 55 -9.60 -6.99 -5.90
C VAL A 55 -9.29 -8.48 -5.77
N PRO A 56 -9.79 -9.34 -6.67
CA PRO A 56 -9.54 -10.79 -6.60
C PRO A 56 -8.05 -11.09 -6.60
N ALA A 57 -7.59 -11.86 -5.60
CA ALA A 57 -6.22 -12.32 -5.54
C ALA A 57 -5.87 -13.18 -6.76
N ARG A 58 -4.65 -12.99 -7.28
CA ARG A 58 -4.08 -13.77 -8.39
C ARG A 58 -2.64 -14.13 -8.07
N ASP A 59 -2.19 -15.28 -8.56
CA ASP A 59 -0.75 -15.57 -8.64
C ASP A 59 -0.12 -14.61 -9.66
N LEU A 60 0.62 -13.62 -9.15
CA LEU A 60 1.28 -12.60 -9.97
C LEU A 60 2.38 -13.18 -10.85
N ALA A 61 3.04 -14.27 -10.42
CA ALA A 61 4.08 -14.91 -11.22
C ALA A 61 3.46 -15.63 -12.42
N GLN A 62 2.34 -16.33 -12.21
CA GLN A 62 1.55 -16.91 -13.30
C GLN A 62 1.03 -15.83 -14.24
N LEU A 63 0.36 -14.81 -13.71
CA LEU A 63 -0.19 -13.73 -14.52
C LEU A 63 0.89 -13.05 -15.37
N SER A 64 2.06 -12.82 -14.80
CA SER A 64 3.20 -12.25 -15.52
C SER A 64 3.66 -13.13 -16.69
N ARG A 65 3.63 -14.46 -16.55
CA ARG A 65 3.92 -15.38 -17.67
C ARG A 65 2.83 -15.34 -18.74
N GLU A 66 1.55 -15.27 -18.35
CA GLU A 66 0.42 -15.22 -19.27
C GLU A 66 0.41 -13.95 -20.12
N ILE A 67 0.69 -12.79 -19.50
CA ILE A 67 0.83 -11.51 -20.21
C ILE A 67 2.01 -11.57 -21.19
N ARG A 68 3.18 -12.07 -20.77
CA ARG A 68 4.34 -12.20 -21.67
C ARG A 68 4.10 -13.18 -22.83
N ALA A 69 3.21 -14.15 -22.64
CA ALA A 69 2.80 -15.09 -23.68
C ALA A 69 1.68 -14.54 -24.59
N GLY A 70 1.27 -13.28 -24.44
CA GLY A 70 0.28 -12.61 -25.27
C GLY A 70 -1.18 -13.03 -25.02
N ARG A 71 -1.46 -13.78 -23.94
CA ARG A 71 -2.83 -14.32 -23.68
C ARG A 71 -3.88 -13.24 -23.40
N HIS A 72 -3.42 -12.04 -23.07
CA HIS A 72 -4.24 -10.86 -22.75
C HIS A 72 -3.92 -9.68 -23.67
N ASP A 73 -3.34 -9.92 -24.84
CA ASP A 73 -3.01 -8.86 -25.80
C ASP A 73 -4.28 -8.23 -26.40
N PRO A 74 -4.18 -7.01 -26.97
CA PRO A 74 -5.30 -6.38 -27.66
C PRO A 74 -5.92 -7.32 -28.71
N GLY A 75 -7.25 -7.40 -28.73
CA GLY A 75 -7.98 -8.32 -29.61
C GLY A 75 -8.26 -9.71 -29.02
N THR A 76 -7.66 -10.05 -27.87
CA THR A 76 -8.07 -11.24 -27.13
C THR A 76 -9.36 -10.97 -26.33
N PRO A 77 -10.24 -11.97 -26.14
CA PRO A 77 -11.47 -11.79 -25.37
C PRO A 77 -11.25 -11.39 -23.90
N THR A 78 -10.05 -11.61 -23.37
CA THR A 78 -9.70 -11.35 -21.97
C THR A 78 -9.03 -10.00 -21.75
N HIS A 79 -8.70 -9.26 -22.82
CA HIS A 79 -7.90 -8.05 -22.76
C HIS A 79 -8.48 -6.98 -21.82
N ASP A 80 -9.77 -6.63 -22.01
CA ASP A 80 -10.41 -5.55 -21.26
C ASP A 80 -10.61 -5.90 -19.78
N ALA A 81 -10.98 -7.15 -19.51
CA ALA A 81 -11.08 -7.66 -18.14
C ALA A 81 -9.72 -7.62 -17.44
N MET A 82 -8.65 -8.03 -18.13
CA MET A 82 -7.30 -8.00 -17.57
C MET A 82 -6.80 -6.57 -17.33
N ARG A 83 -7.02 -5.67 -18.30
CA ARG A 83 -6.68 -4.25 -18.17
C ARG A 83 -7.37 -3.61 -16.97
N THR A 84 -8.65 -3.93 -16.75
CA THR A 84 -9.42 -3.42 -15.62
C THR A 84 -8.87 -3.94 -14.30
N TRP A 85 -8.65 -5.25 -14.19
CA TRP A 85 -8.07 -5.85 -13.00
C TRP A 85 -6.68 -5.27 -12.66
N LEU A 86 -5.79 -5.10 -13.65
CA LEU A 86 -4.46 -4.52 -13.45
C LEU A 86 -4.54 -3.08 -12.94
N ARG A 87 -5.49 -2.29 -13.46
CA ARG A 87 -5.71 -0.91 -13.02
C ARG A 87 -6.17 -0.88 -11.56
N ASP A 88 -7.17 -1.69 -11.22
CA ASP A 88 -7.75 -1.70 -9.87
C ASP A 88 -6.73 -2.21 -8.85
N TYR A 89 -6.01 -3.29 -9.19
CA TYR A 89 -4.90 -3.80 -8.38
C TYR A 89 -3.79 -2.76 -8.18
N ALA A 90 -3.37 -2.07 -9.25
CA ALA A 90 -2.34 -1.03 -9.16
C ALA A 90 -2.80 0.15 -8.28
N ARG A 91 -4.06 0.59 -8.39
CA ARG A 91 -4.61 1.66 -7.55
C ARG A 91 -4.68 1.24 -6.08
N LEU A 92 -5.12 0.01 -5.78
CA LEU A 92 -5.13 -0.54 -4.43
C LEU A 92 -3.72 -0.51 -3.81
N ARG A 93 -2.72 -1.00 -4.54
CA ARG A 93 -1.32 -0.99 -4.08
C ARG A 93 -0.76 0.42 -3.91
N ALA A 94 -1.08 1.33 -4.82
CA ALA A 94 -0.64 2.72 -4.75
C ALA A 94 -1.27 3.46 -3.56
N GLY A 95 -2.54 3.19 -3.23
CA GLY A 95 -3.19 3.77 -2.05
C GLY A 95 -2.46 3.46 -0.74
N VAL A 96 -1.78 2.32 -0.68
CA VAL A 96 -0.96 1.91 0.45
C VAL A 96 0.44 2.55 0.41
N SER A 97 1.20 2.32 -0.66
CA SER A 97 2.63 2.64 -0.67
C SER A 97 2.94 4.05 -1.15
N ALA A 98 2.11 4.62 -2.02
CA ALA A 98 2.33 5.90 -2.67
C ALA A 98 1.00 6.65 -2.90
N PRO A 99 0.23 6.97 -1.85
CA PRO A 99 -1.11 7.55 -2.00
C PRO A 99 -1.12 8.86 -2.80
N LYS A 100 -0.05 9.65 -2.72
CA LYS A 100 0.11 10.90 -3.50
C LYS A 100 0.12 10.68 -5.03
N ALA A 101 0.39 9.46 -5.50
CA ALA A 101 0.36 9.13 -6.92
C ALA A 101 -1.06 8.99 -7.47
N LEU A 102 -2.09 8.95 -6.61
CA LEU A 102 -3.49 8.80 -7.00
C LEU A 102 -4.24 10.12 -7.19
N GLY A 103 -3.63 11.26 -6.86
CA GLY A 103 -4.26 12.59 -6.85
C GLY A 103 -4.40 13.12 -5.44
#